data_AF-A0A3L7ZW56-F1
#
_entry.id   AF-A0A3L7ZW56-F1
#
_cell.length_a   1.000
_cell.length_b   1.000
_cell.length_c   1.000
_cell.angle_alpha   90.00
_cell.angle_beta   90.00
_cell.angle_gamma   90.00
#
_symmetry.space_group_name_H-M   'P 1'
#
loop_
_entity.id
_entity.type
_entity.pdbx_description
1 polymer ?
#
loop_
_entity_poly.entity_id
_entity_poly.type
_entity_poly.pdbx_seq_one_letter_code
_entity_poly.pdbx_strand_id
1 'polypeptide(L)'
;MAATRYYYSDAISTFLTKSVNEIVGKLTLMSQHDINDETSHSWVDEIIILHEVLAPYSERGSVYFEYNIPRMGRRVDVIVIIDGIVFVLEFKTAEQKFRRDAMIQAWDYALDLKNFQEGSFSRVLVPIVVVPKEKDSWKSHSTLTLLAKQNLPTLAII
;
A
#
# COMPACT_ATOMS: atom_id res chain seq x y z
N MET A 1 4.96 -14.83 -22.54
CA MET A 1 5.47 -14.66 -21.17
C MET A 1 4.34 -14.06 -20.35
N ALA A 2 4.02 -14.61 -19.18
CA ALA A 2 2.98 -14.00 -18.34
C ALA A 2 3.44 -12.60 -17.93
N ALA A 3 2.62 -11.58 -18.18
CA ALA A 3 2.94 -10.22 -17.75
C ALA A 3 3.06 -10.18 -16.22
N THR A 4 4.17 -9.66 -15.72
CA THR A 4 4.35 -9.38 -14.30
C THR A 4 3.23 -8.44 -13.84
N ARG A 5 2.58 -8.79 -12.73
CA ARG A 5 1.41 -8.04 -12.22
C ARG A 5 1.77 -6.84 -11.37
N TYR A 6 3.05 -6.56 -11.15
CA TYR A 6 3.54 -5.47 -10.31
C TYR A 6 4.80 -4.89 -10.94
N TYR A 7 5.15 -3.67 -10.59
CA TYR A 7 6.40 -3.05 -11.05
C TYR A 7 7.57 -3.38 -10.14
N TYR A 8 7.32 -3.56 -8.84
CA TYR A 8 8.35 -3.92 -7.90
C TYR A 8 7.79 -4.86 -6.83
N SER A 9 8.61 -5.80 -6.37
CA SER A 9 8.29 -6.65 -5.23
C SER A 9 9.56 -7.11 -4.54
N ASP A 10 9.51 -7.29 -3.22
CA ASP A 10 10.56 -7.93 -2.44
C ASP A 10 9.97 -8.52 -1.16
N ALA A 11 10.72 -9.42 -0.50
CA ALA A 11 10.48 -9.72 0.91
C ALA A 11 10.71 -8.44 1.73
N ILE A 12 9.98 -8.26 2.84
CA ILE A 12 10.11 -7.05 3.68
C ILE A 12 11.57 -6.86 4.12
N SER A 13 12.26 -7.92 4.54
CA SER A 13 13.67 -7.87 4.94
C SER A 13 14.57 -7.31 3.84
N THR A 14 14.36 -7.72 2.59
CA THR A 14 15.14 -7.22 1.45
C THR A 14 14.75 -5.78 1.09
N PHE A 15 13.46 -5.46 1.10
CA PHE A 15 12.94 -4.12 0.85
C PHE A 15 13.56 -3.08 1.80
N LEU A 16 13.66 -3.41 3.09
CA LEU A 16 14.23 -2.54 4.14
C LEU A 16 15.74 -2.26 3.96
N THR A 17 16.45 -3.11 3.22
CA THR A 17 17.89 -2.93 2.95
C THR A 17 18.19 -2.13 1.69
N LYS A 18 17.20 -1.98 0.80
CA LYS A 18 17.35 -1.29 -0.48
C LYS A 18 17.13 0.20 -0.31
N SER A 19 17.97 1.01 -0.94
CA SER A 19 17.78 2.47 -0.92
C SER A 19 16.52 2.87 -1.69
N VAL A 20 15.91 4.01 -1.30
CA VAL A 20 14.78 4.61 -2.02
C VAL A 20 15.08 4.74 -3.51
N ASN A 21 16.27 5.25 -3.87
CA ASN A 21 16.68 5.43 -5.27
C ASN A 21 16.73 4.12 -6.06
N GLU A 22 17.16 3.01 -5.43
CA GLU A 22 17.18 1.71 -6.11
C GLU A 22 15.77 1.23 -6.44
N ILE A 23 14.84 1.39 -5.49
CA ILE A 23 13.45 0.95 -5.64
C ILE A 23 12.73 1.84 -6.67
N VAL A 24 12.88 3.16 -6.57
CA VAL A 24 12.36 4.11 -7.56
C VAL A 24 12.93 3.84 -8.95
N GLY A 25 14.21 3.51 -9.07
CA GLY A 25 14.83 3.12 -10.34
C GLY A 25 14.18 1.88 -10.94
N LYS A 26 13.87 0.87 -10.11
CA LYS A 26 13.16 -0.35 -10.56
C LYS A 26 11.72 -0.06 -10.99
N LEU A 27 10.99 0.73 -10.22
CA LEU A 27 9.65 1.20 -10.59
C LEU A 27 9.67 1.95 -11.91
N THR A 28 10.67 2.82 -12.08
CA THR A 28 10.86 3.63 -13.29
C THR A 28 11.08 2.76 -14.53
N LEU A 29 11.96 1.77 -14.44
CA LEU A 29 12.25 0.84 -15.54
C LEU A 29 11.06 -0.04 -15.94
N MET A 30 10.14 -0.30 -15.00
CA MET A 30 8.96 -1.15 -15.23
C MET A 30 7.72 -0.36 -15.67
N SER A 31 7.71 0.96 -15.47
CA SER A 31 6.63 1.81 -15.96
C SER A 31 6.56 1.76 -17.48
N GLN A 32 5.34 1.59 -17.99
CA GLN A 32 5.08 1.54 -19.44
C GLN A 32 4.72 2.92 -20.03
N HIS A 33 4.60 3.93 -19.17
CA HIS A 33 4.22 5.29 -19.54
C HIS A 33 5.24 6.29 -19.00
N ASP A 34 5.23 7.50 -19.57
CA ASP A 34 6.01 8.62 -19.07
C ASP A 34 5.72 8.86 -17.58
N ILE A 35 6.77 8.87 -16.79
CA ILE A 35 6.70 9.16 -15.35
C ILE A 35 6.86 10.66 -15.19
N ASN A 36 5.86 11.29 -14.58
CA ASN A 36 5.95 12.68 -14.18
C ASN A 36 6.59 12.79 -12.78
N ASP A 37 6.94 14.02 -12.41
CA ASP A 37 7.53 14.30 -11.10
C ASP A 37 6.59 13.91 -9.96
N GLU A 38 5.27 14.07 -10.10
CA GLU A 38 4.30 13.73 -9.06
C GLU A 38 4.28 12.24 -8.71
N THR A 39 4.32 11.37 -9.72
CA THR A 39 4.37 9.91 -9.54
C THR A 39 5.67 9.49 -8.85
N SER A 40 6.81 9.98 -9.33
CA SER A 40 8.11 9.64 -8.73
C SER A 40 8.25 10.13 -7.28
N HIS A 41 7.77 11.34 -6.97
CA HIS A 41 7.73 11.83 -5.59
C HIS A 41 6.78 11.01 -4.70
N SER A 42 5.65 10.54 -5.25
CA SER A 42 4.72 9.68 -4.50
C SER A 42 5.36 8.36 -4.10
N TRP A 43 6.08 7.71 -5.03
CA TRP A 43 6.84 6.50 -4.71
C TRP A 43 7.89 6.75 -3.62
N VAL A 44 8.58 7.90 -3.65
CA VAL A 44 9.54 8.27 -2.60
C VAL A 44 8.86 8.38 -1.24
N ASP A 45 7.75 9.10 -1.15
CA ASP A 45 6.96 9.25 0.09
C ASP A 45 6.48 7.87 0.61
N GLU A 46 5.94 7.03 -0.28
CA GLU A 46 5.49 5.67 0.03
C GLU A 46 6.60 4.77 0.58
N ILE A 47 7.76 4.74 -0.07
CA ILE A 47 8.89 3.89 0.33
C ILE A 47 9.41 4.31 1.71
N ILE A 48 9.55 5.61 1.97
CA ILE A 48 10.02 6.12 3.26
C ILE A 48 9.06 5.70 4.39
N ILE A 49 7.76 5.90 4.19
CA ILE A 49 6.72 5.53 5.16
C ILE A 49 6.76 4.02 5.43
N LEU A 50 6.86 3.21 4.37
CA LEU A 50 6.87 1.76 4.51
C LEU A 50 8.17 1.22 5.11
N HIS A 51 9.32 1.87 4.89
CA HIS A 51 10.55 1.53 5.60
C HIS A 51 10.41 1.66 7.11
N GLU A 52 9.77 2.75 7.57
CA GLU A 52 9.53 2.97 8.99
C GLU A 52 8.51 1.98 9.56
N VAL A 53 7.35 1.86 8.93
CA VAL A 53 6.22 1.07 9.46
C VAL A 53 6.48 -0.44 9.39
N LEU A 54 7.25 -0.91 8.41
CA LEU A 54 7.49 -2.34 8.21
C LEU A 54 8.73 -2.86 8.95
N ALA A 55 9.56 -2.00 9.55
CA ALA A 55 10.74 -2.42 10.30
C ALA A 55 10.46 -3.50 11.38
N PRO A 56 9.36 -3.43 12.17
CA PRO A 56 9.02 -4.47 13.14
C PRO A 56 8.63 -5.83 12.51
N TYR A 57 8.42 -5.88 11.20
CA TYR A 57 7.95 -7.05 10.45
C TYR A 57 8.99 -7.55 9.43
N SER A 58 10.28 -7.23 9.60
CA SER A 58 11.33 -7.50 8.60
C SER A 58 11.31 -8.93 8.05
N GLU A 59 11.17 -9.93 8.92
CA GLU A 59 11.19 -11.35 8.51
C GLU A 59 9.81 -11.93 8.17
N ARG A 60 8.78 -11.08 8.08
CA ARG A 60 7.37 -11.51 8.04
C ARG A 60 6.64 -10.99 6.82
N GLY A 61 7.09 -11.43 5.65
CA GLY A 61 6.31 -11.36 4.42
C GLY A 61 6.92 -10.48 3.33
N SER A 62 6.09 -9.79 2.55
CA SER A 62 6.51 -9.13 1.31
C SER A 62 5.72 -7.87 0.96
N VAL A 63 6.32 -7.03 0.12
CA VAL A 63 5.72 -5.83 -0.47
C VAL A 63 5.63 -5.95 -1.98
N TYR A 64 4.60 -5.35 -2.57
CA TYR A 64 4.39 -5.25 -4.01
C TYR A 64 3.90 -3.85 -4.33
N PHE A 65 4.58 -3.15 -5.23
CA PHE A 65 4.20 -1.81 -5.66
C PHE A 65 3.60 -1.86 -7.06
N GLU A 66 2.64 -0.96 -7.31
CA GLU A 66 1.97 -0.79 -8.60
C GLU A 66 1.35 -2.11 -9.07
N TYR A 67 0.60 -2.76 -8.19
CA TYR A 67 0.01 -4.06 -8.46
C TYR A 67 -1.22 -3.90 -9.36
N ASN A 68 -1.11 -4.38 -10.59
CA ASN A 68 -2.14 -4.36 -11.61
C ASN A 68 -3.34 -5.23 -11.24
N ILE A 69 -4.53 -4.63 -11.33
CA ILE A 69 -5.84 -5.27 -11.21
C ILE A 69 -6.50 -5.27 -12.60
N PRO A 70 -6.29 -6.32 -13.42
CA PRO A 70 -6.62 -6.27 -14.85
C PRO A 70 -8.09 -5.97 -15.16
N ARG A 71 -9.02 -6.48 -14.33
CA ARG A 71 -10.46 -6.30 -14.53
C ARG A 71 -10.89 -4.83 -14.39
N MET A 72 -10.17 -4.06 -13.57
CA MET A 72 -10.43 -2.63 -13.38
C MET A 72 -9.58 -1.75 -14.30
N GLY A 73 -8.53 -2.28 -14.92
CA GLY A 73 -7.56 -1.47 -15.65
C GLY A 73 -6.83 -0.45 -14.77
N ARG A 74 -6.71 -0.74 -13.46
CA ARG A 74 -6.10 0.13 -12.44
C ARG A 74 -5.03 -0.63 -11.66
N ARG A 75 -4.22 0.10 -10.89
CA ARG A 75 -3.20 -0.46 -10.01
C ARG A 75 -3.50 -0.10 -8.56
N VAL A 76 -3.20 -1.03 -7.65
CA VAL A 76 -3.05 -0.73 -6.23
C VAL A 76 -1.67 -0.14 -6.04
N ASP A 77 -1.58 0.97 -5.31
CA ASP A 77 -0.29 1.64 -5.05
C ASP A 77 0.67 0.65 -4.38
N VAL A 78 0.26 0.06 -3.24
CA VAL A 78 1.04 -0.96 -2.54
C VAL A 78 0.17 -2.09 -1.99
N ILE A 79 0.62 -3.33 -2.16
CA ILE A 79 0.14 -4.49 -1.41
C ILE A 79 1.25 -4.91 -0.44
N VAL A 80 0.91 -5.06 0.83
CA VAL A 80 1.78 -5.66 1.85
C VAL A 80 1.17 -6.97 2.31
N ILE A 81 1.98 -8.03 2.40
CA ILE A 81 1.55 -9.32 2.94
C ILE A 81 2.36 -9.58 4.21
N ILE A 82 1.68 -9.75 5.34
CA ILE A 82 2.30 -10.12 6.62
C ILE A 82 1.52 -11.32 7.17
N ASP A 83 2.21 -12.45 7.38
CA ASP A 83 1.65 -13.73 7.86
C ASP A 83 0.35 -14.16 7.16
N GLY A 84 0.27 -13.93 5.85
CA GLY A 84 -0.88 -14.30 5.03
C GLY A 84 -2.04 -13.30 5.05
N ILE A 85 -2.00 -12.25 5.87
CA ILE A 85 -2.92 -11.11 5.79
C ILE A 85 -2.44 -10.19 4.67
N VAL A 86 -3.37 -9.75 3.82
CA VAL A 86 -3.10 -8.91 2.66
C VAL A 86 -3.61 -7.50 2.95
N PHE A 87 -2.71 -6.56 3.11
CA PHE A 87 -3.02 -5.14 3.26
C PHE A 87 -2.99 -4.49 1.88
N VAL A 88 -4.10 -3.87 1.49
CA VAL A 88 -4.28 -3.19 0.21
C VAL A 88 -4.22 -1.70 0.50
N LEU A 89 -3.09 -1.08 0.19
CA LEU A 89 -2.81 0.31 0.53
C LEU A 89 -3.08 1.22 -0.67
N GLU A 90 -3.92 2.22 -0.45
CA GLU A 90 -4.16 3.33 -1.35
C GLU A 90 -3.56 4.60 -0.71
N PHE A 91 -2.52 5.16 -1.32
CA PHE A 91 -1.87 6.36 -0.84
C PHE A 91 -2.52 7.62 -1.41
N LYS A 92 -2.49 8.66 -0.58
CA LYS A 92 -2.88 10.02 -0.92
C LYS A 92 -1.74 10.96 -0.51
N THR A 93 -0.70 11.00 -1.33
CA THR A 93 0.52 11.81 -1.16
C THR A 93 0.29 13.27 -1.58
N ALA A 94 1.33 14.11 -1.57
CA ALA A 94 1.29 15.49 -2.12
C ALA A 94 0.15 16.39 -1.59
N GLU A 95 -0.01 16.49 -0.26
CA GLU A 95 -1.01 17.34 0.42
C GLU A 95 -2.47 16.93 0.15
N GLN A 96 -2.69 15.77 -0.47
CA GLN A 96 -4.03 15.22 -0.63
C GLN A 96 -4.64 14.91 0.74
N LYS A 97 -5.92 15.22 0.88
CA LYS A 97 -6.70 14.94 2.09
C LYS A 97 -7.50 13.66 1.91
N PHE A 98 -7.87 13.05 3.03
CA PHE A 98 -8.81 11.96 3.07
C PHE A 98 -10.12 12.36 2.41
N ARG A 99 -10.59 11.48 1.56
CA ARG A 99 -11.87 11.60 0.86
C ARG A 99 -12.52 10.22 0.80
N ARG A 100 -13.84 10.19 0.81
CA ARG A 100 -14.61 8.93 0.78
C ARG A 100 -14.36 8.11 -0.50
N ASP A 101 -14.03 8.76 -1.59
CA ASP A 101 -13.69 8.11 -2.86
C ASP A 101 -12.41 7.26 -2.74
N ALA A 102 -11.39 7.71 -2.01
CA ALA A 102 -10.19 6.93 -1.72
C ALA A 102 -10.51 5.65 -0.93
N MET A 103 -11.43 5.74 0.04
CA MET A 103 -11.88 4.58 0.81
C MET A 103 -12.64 3.57 -0.06
N ILE A 104 -13.54 4.06 -0.92
CA ILE A 104 -14.25 3.21 -1.88
C ILE A 104 -13.26 2.53 -2.83
N GLN A 105 -12.25 3.26 -3.31
CA GLN A 105 -11.22 2.71 -4.19
C GLN A 105 -10.42 1.58 -3.51
N ALA A 106 -9.92 1.78 -2.30
CA ALA A 106 -9.21 0.73 -1.56
C ALA A 106 -10.11 -0.49 -1.33
N TRP A 107 -11.38 -0.26 -1.01
CA TRP A 107 -12.38 -1.32 -0.86
C TRP A 107 -12.61 -2.10 -2.15
N ASP A 108 -12.81 -1.41 -3.27
CA ASP A 108 -13.03 -2.03 -4.59
C ASP A 108 -11.81 -2.86 -5.01
N TYR A 109 -10.60 -2.39 -4.70
CA TYR A 109 -9.36 -3.13 -4.92
C TYR A 109 -9.32 -4.43 -4.11
N ALA A 110 -9.62 -4.36 -2.81
CA ALA A 110 -9.68 -5.55 -1.95
C ALA A 110 -10.78 -6.52 -2.42
N LEU A 111 -11.95 -6.02 -2.82
CA LEU A 111 -13.06 -6.83 -3.30
C LEU A 111 -12.73 -7.53 -4.63
N ASP A 112 -12.03 -6.83 -5.54
CA ASP A 112 -11.61 -7.41 -6.81
C ASP A 112 -10.60 -8.53 -6.58
N LEU A 113 -9.57 -8.29 -5.78
CA LEU A 113 -8.60 -9.31 -5.41
C LEU A 113 -9.30 -10.52 -4.81
N LYS A 114 -10.15 -10.32 -3.79
CA LYS A 114 -10.86 -11.39 -3.09
C LYS A 114 -11.68 -12.30 -4.02
N ASN A 115 -12.26 -11.73 -5.08
CA ASN A 115 -13.17 -12.44 -5.97
C ASN A 115 -12.49 -12.99 -7.24
N PHE A 116 -11.37 -12.41 -7.68
CA PHE A 116 -10.76 -12.71 -8.98
C PHE A 116 -9.29 -13.10 -8.93
N GLN A 117 -8.64 -13.02 -7.76
CA GLN A 117 -7.28 -13.48 -7.56
C GLN A 117 -7.28 -14.74 -6.68
N GLU A 118 -7.09 -15.90 -7.31
CA GLU A 118 -7.14 -17.23 -6.67
C GLU A 118 -6.31 -17.29 -5.37
N GLY A 119 -5.09 -16.75 -5.39
CA GLY A 119 -4.20 -16.74 -4.22
C GLY A 119 -4.74 -15.97 -3.01
N SER A 120 -5.80 -15.19 -3.15
CA SER A 120 -6.40 -14.37 -2.09
C SER A 120 -7.75 -14.88 -1.57
N PHE A 121 -8.34 -15.93 -2.18
CA PHE A 121 -9.69 -16.40 -1.87
C PHE A 121 -9.90 -16.75 -0.40
N SER A 122 -8.92 -17.38 0.25
CA SER A 122 -8.98 -17.73 1.67
C SER A 122 -8.31 -16.70 2.59
N ARG A 123 -7.72 -15.64 2.04
CA ARG A 123 -6.97 -14.65 2.82
C ARG A 123 -7.86 -13.56 3.37
N VAL A 124 -7.44 -12.98 4.49
CA VAL A 124 -8.00 -11.71 5.00
C VAL A 124 -7.38 -10.58 4.18
N LEU A 125 -8.23 -9.73 3.61
CA LEU A 125 -7.82 -8.52 2.90
C LEU A 125 -8.25 -7.31 3.72
N VAL A 126 -7.32 -6.41 4.00
CA VAL A 126 -7.55 -5.19 4.78
C VAL A 126 -7.28 -4.00 3.87
N PRO A 127 -8.33 -3.32 3.36
CA PRO A 127 -8.16 -2.09 2.60
C PRO A 127 -7.80 -0.93 3.54
N ILE A 128 -6.77 -0.16 3.20
CA ILE A 128 -6.27 0.95 4.01
C ILE A 128 -6.02 2.15 3.09
N VAL A 129 -6.49 3.32 3.50
CA VAL A 129 -6.11 4.59 2.88
C VAL A 129 -5.04 5.25 3.74
N VAL A 130 -3.91 5.64 3.13
CA VAL A 130 -2.79 6.28 3.81
C VAL A 130 -2.70 7.74 3.38
N VAL A 131 -2.86 8.67 4.32
CA VAL A 131 -2.89 10.12 4.08
C VAL A 131 -1.83 10.83 4.93
N PRO A 132 -0.54 10.74 4.56
CA PRO A 132 0.57 11.09 5.45
C PRO A 132 0.68 12.58 5.80
N LYS A 133 0.11 13.47 4.97
CA LYS A 133 0.22 14.93 5.14
C LYS A 133 -1.03 15.57 5.74
N GLU A 134 -2.07 14.78 6.05
CA GLU A 134 -3.26 15.29 6.74
C GLU A 134 -3.07 15.22 8.25
N LYS A 135 -3.46 16.29 8.95
CA LYS A 135 -3.49 16.28 10.42
C LYS A 135 -4.57 15.31 10.88
N ASP A 136 -4.25 14.49 11.87
CA ASP A 136 -5.22 13.64 12.55
C ASP A 136 -6.47 14.44 12.92
N SER A 137 -7.56 14.17 12.20
CA SER A 137 -8.85 14.85 12.37
C SER A 137 -9.83 14.01 13.19
N TRP A 138 -9.37 12.88 13.74
CA TRP A 138 -10.12 11.94 14.57
C TRP A 138 -10.72 12.62 15.81
N LYS A 139 -11.93 13.17 15.65
CA LYS A 139 -12.82 13.51 16.76
C LYS A 139 -13.64 12.27 17.09
N SER A 140 -13.26 11.59 18.17
CA SER A 140 -13.95 10.45 18.78
C SER A 140 -15.47 10.56 18.64
N HIS A 141 -16.04 9.79 17.71
CA HIS A 141 -17.44 9.43 17.67
C HIS A 141 -17.48 7.93 17.50
N SER A 142 -17.51 7.23 18.64
CA SER A 142 -18.13 5.92 18.87
C SER A 142 -17.93 4.82 17.79
N THR A 143 -17.07 3.83 18.09
CA THR A 143 -17.41 2.38 18.34
C THR A 143 -16.26 1.39 18.00
N LEU A 144 -15.02 1.80 17.73
CA LEU A 144 -13.89 0.83 17.63
C LEU A 144 -12.63 1.35 18.34
N THR A 145 -12.69 1.38 19.68
CA THR A 145 -11.51 1.65 20.52
C THR A 145 -11.15 0.38 21.28
N LEU A 146 -10.41 -0.52 20.64
CA LEU A 146 -9.50 -1.42 21.35
C LEU A 146 -8.42 -1.88 20.39
N LEU A 147 -7.30 -1.14 20.35
CA LEU A 147 -5.92 -1.63 20.05
C LEU A 147 -4.88 -0.49 20.00
N ALA A 148 -5.24 0.78 20.20
CA ALA A 148 -4.29 1.89 20.24
C ALA A 148 -3.83 2.22 21.69
N LYS A 149 -3.01 1.36 22.28
CA LYS A 149 -2.10 1.74 23.38
C LYS A 149 -0.74 1.09 23.19
N GLN A 150 -0.05 1.48 22.13
CA GLN A 150 1.41 1.55 22.03
C GLN A 150 1.73 2.39 20.79
N ASN A 151 2.64 3.35 20.93
CA ASN A 151 2.99 4.37 19.94
C ASN A 151 3.33 3.79 18.56
N LEU A 152 2.33 3.68 17.69
CA LEU A 152 2.48 3.52 16.26
C LEU A 152 1.73 4.68 15.60
N PRO A 153 2.28 5.27 14.52
CA PRO A 153 1.54 6.24 13.72
C PRO A 153 0.19 5.62 13.34
N THR A 154 -0.86 6.42 13.50
CA THR A 154 -2.27 6.06 13.37
C THR A 154 -2.56 5.31 12.06
N LEU A 155 -2.37 3.98 12.05
CA LEU A 155 -3.00 3.13 11.05
C LEU A 155 -4.48 3.11 11.40
N ALA A 156 -5.28 3.80 10.60
CA ALA A 156 -6.72 3.62 10.57
C ALA A 156 -7.01 2.18 10.12
N ILE A 157 -7.04 1.26 11.07
CA ILE A 157 -7.63 -0.07 10.93
C ILE A 157 -9.14 0.16 10.99
N ILE A 158 -9.85 -0.15 9.90
CA ILE A 158 -11.32 -0.22 9.88
C ILE A 158 -11.76 -1.39 10.76
#